data_AF-A0A375GVH7-F1
#
_entry.id   AF-A0A375GVH7-F1
#
_cell.length_a   1.000
_cell.length_b   1.000
_cell.length_c   1.000
_cell.angle_alpha   90.00
_cell.angle_beta   90.00
_cell.angle_gamma   90.00
#
_symmetry.space_group_name_H-M   'P 1'
#
loop_
_entity.id
_entity.type
_entity.pdbx_description
1 polymer ?
#
loop_
_entity_poly.entity_id
_entity_poly.type
_entity_poly.pdbx_seq_one_letter_code
_entity_poly.pdbx_strand_id
1 'polypeptide(L)' 'MEAFKILFSTSTGLMSLAVIVFIIGMGWFFARMFARKMREDAEAAKARDAAQRR' A
#
# COMPACT_ATOMS: atom_id res chain seq x y z
N MET A 1 15.45 -9.56 22.44
CA MET A 1 15.11 -8.66 21.31
C MET A 1 16.37 -8.41 20.46
N GLU A 2 16.94 -9.46 19.86
CA GLU A 2 18.19 -9.36 19.06
C GLU A 2 17.92 -9.47 17.54
N ALA A 3 16.72 -9.91 17.14
CA ALA A 3 16.34 -10.08 15.73
C ALA A 3 16.26 -8.74 14.97
N PHE A 4 15.79 -7.67 15.61
CA PHE A 4 15.75 -6.33 15.01
C PHE A 4 17.16 -5.76 14.78
N LYS A 5 18.14 -6.06 15.66
CA LYS A 5 19.53 -5.62 15.47
C LYS A 5 20.22 -6.35 14.33
N ILE A 6 19.98 -7.64 14.15
CA ILE A 6 20.55 -8.41 13.04
C ILE A 6 19.95 -7.95 11.70
N LEU A 7 18.66 -7.58 11.67
CA LEU A 7 18.00 -7.05 10.47
C LEU A 7 18.53 -5.66 10.07
N PHE A 8 18.92 -4.82 11.03
CA PHE A 8 19.50 -3.50 10.76
C PHE A 8 21.05 -3.51 10.60
N SER A 9 21.76 -4.45 11.24
CA SER A 9 23.24 -4.50 11.20
C SER A 9 23.82 -5.45 10.15
N THR A 10 23.05 -6.44 9.66
CA THR A 10 23.50 -7.33 8.58
C THR A 10 23.10 -6.75 7.23
N SER A 11 24.04 -6.66 6.29
CA SER A 11 23.81 -6.17 4.92
C SER A 11 22.60 -6.82 4.23
N THR A 12 22.37 -8.10 4.48
CA THR A 12 21.22 -8.87 3.94
C THR A 12 19.87 -8.39 4.50
N GLY A 13 19.82 -7.99 5.76
CA GLY A 13 18.59 -7.50 6.41
C GLY A 13 18.18 -6.13 5.91
N LEU A 14 19.17 -5.23 5.73
CA LEU A 14 18.94 -3.90 5.16
C LEU A 14 18.49 -3.98 3.69
N MET A 15 19.05 -4.91 2.92
CA MET A 15 18.64 -5.15 1.53
C MET A 15 17.19 -5.66 1.45
N SER A 16 16.82 -6.57 2.34
CA SER A 16 15.43 -7.09 2.44
C SER A 16 14.45 -6.00 2.88
N LEU A 17 14.86 -5.15 3.84
CA LEU A 17 14.07 -4.00 4.29
C LEU A 17 13.87 -2.98 3.16
N ALA A 18 14.90 -2.72 2.36
CA ALA A 18 14.81 -1.83 1.20
C ALA A 18 13.79 -2.35 0.18
N VAL A 19 13.77 -3.66 -0.08
CA VAL A 19 12.78 -4.28 -0.98
C VAL A 19 11.36 -4.18 -0.41
N ILE A 20 11.19 -4.42 0.89
CA ILE A 20 9.88 -4.30 1.55
C ILE A 20 9.35 -2.85 1.42
N VAL A 21 10.20 -1.87 1.73
CA VAL A 21 9.84 -0.44 1.60
C VAL A 21 9.56 -0.09 0.14
N PHE A 22 10.30 -0.65 -0.81
CA PHE A 22 10.07 -0.46 -2.24
C PHE A 22 8.71 -1.02 -2.70
N ILE A 23 8.37 -2.24 -2.29
CA ILE A 23 7.07 -2.86 -2.61
C ILE A 23 5.92 -2.07 -1.99
N ILE A 24 6.04 -1.66 -0.71
CA ILE A 24 5.04 -0.83 -0.03
C ILE A 24 4.92 0.53 -0.72
N GLY A 25 6.04 1.15 -1.09
CA GLY A 25 6.08 2.42 -1.80
C GLY A 25 5.40 2.33 -3.17
N MET A 26 5.67 1.27 -3.94
CA MET A 26 4.99 1.00 -5.20
C MET A 26 3.49 0.75 -5.00
N GLY A 27 3.12 -0.07 -4.03
CA GLY A 27 1.71 -0.33 -3.69
C GLY A 27 0.97 0.95 -3.32
N TRP A 28 1.59 1.82 -2.51
CA TRP A 28 1.03 3.12 -2.16
C TRP A 28 0.99 4.09 -3.35
N PHE A 29 2.00 4.11 -4.21
CA PHE A 29 2.03 4.93 -5.42
C PHE A 29 0.89 4.56 -6.38
N PHE A 30 0.72 3.25 -6.65
CA PHE A 30 -0.39 2.76 -7.44
C PHE A 30 -1.71 3.04 -6.73
N ALA A 31 -1.85 2.72 -5.45
CA ALA A 31 -3.06 3.03 -4.68
C ALA A 31 -3.37 4.53 -4.67
N ARG A 32 -2.36 5.42 -4.65
CA ARG A 32 -2.52 6.89 -4.72
C ARG A 32 -2.93 7.34 -6.11
N MET A 33 -2.35 6.79 -7.16
CA MET A 33 -2.69 7.06 -8.56
C MET A 33 -4.10 6.57 -8.86
N PHE A 34 -4.40 5.32 -8.51
CA PHE A 34 -5.71 4.72 -8.64
C PHE A 34 -6.71 5.40 -7.73
N ALA A 35 -6.42 5.74 -6.47
CA ALA A 35 -7.36 6.48 -5.61
C ALA A 35 -7.74 7.85 -6.17
N ARG A 36 -6.91 8.51 -6.98
CA ARG A 36 -7.32 9.73 -7.68
C ARG A 36 -8.38 9.43 -8.74
N LYS A 37 -8.24 8.32 -9.47
CA LYS A 37 -9.14 7.89 -10.54
C LYS A 37 -10.40 7.22 -9.98
N MET A 38 -10.20 6.28 -9.07
CA MET A 38 -11.21 5.63 -8.26
C MET A 38 -11.95 6.57 -7.34
N ARG A 39 -11.52 7.79 -7.04
CA ARG A 39 -12.41 8.72 -6.30
C ARG A 39 -13.62 9.12 -7.14
N GLU A 40 -13.45 9.28 -8.45
CA GLU A 40 -14.58 9.50 -9.36
C GLU A 40 -15.41 8.22 -9.50
N ASP A 41 -14.78 7.06 -9.69
CA ASP A 41 -15.51 5.78 -9.79
C ASP A 41 -16.11 5.29 -8.47
N ALA A 42 -15.52 5.64 -7.31
CA ALA A 42 -16.00 5.27 -5.99
C ALA A 42 -17.14 6.16 -5.53
N GLU A 43 -17.26 7.41 -6.01
CA GLU A 43 -18.50 8.18 -5.83
C GLU A 43 -19.63 7.57 -6.67
N ALA A 44 -19.35 7.14 -7.89
CA ALA A 44 -20.30 6.39 -8.70
C ALA A 44 -20.64 5.02 -8.08
N ALA A 45 -19.65 4.28 -7.56
CA ALA A 45 -19.84 2.98 -6.94
C ALA A 45 -20.49 3.08 -5.55
N LYS A 46 -20.18 4.10 -4.74
CA LYS A 46 -20.93 4.39 -3.50
C LYS A 46 -22.37 4.76 -3.80
N ALA A 47 -22.64 5.51 -4.87
CA ALA A 47 -24.01 5.78 -5.30
C ALA A 47 -24.73 4.50 -5.76
N ARG A 48 -24.01 3.55 -6.39
CA ARG A 48 -24.55 2.23 -6.77
C ARG A 48 -24.79 1.33 -5.55
N ASP A 49 -23.85 1.23 -4.62
CA ASP A 49 -23.99 0.47 -3.37
C ASP A 49 -25.09 1.03 -2.47
N ALA A 50 -25.23 2.37 -2.42
CA ALA A 50 -26.30 3.04 -1.68
C ALA A 50 -27.68 2.87 -2.35
N ALA A 51 -27.73 2.78 -3.69
CA ALA A 51 -28.95 2.47 -4.43
C ALA A 51 -29.32 0.98 -4.37
N GLN A 52 -28.33 0.07 -4.27
CA GLN A 52 -28.54 -1.38 -4.17
C GLN A 52 -28.98 -1.82 -2.75
N ARG A 53 -28.78 -0.97 -1.74
CA ARG A 53 -29.26 -1.19 -0.36
C ARG A 53 -30.64 -0.56 -0.05
N ARG A 54 -31.32 0.04 -1.03
CA ARG A 54 -32.69 0.55 -0.92
C ARG A 54 -33.65 -0.31 -1.74
#